data_AF-A0A9D1P5Y0-F1
#
_entry.id   AF-A0A9D1P5Y0-F1
#
_cell.length_a   1.000
_cell.length_b   1.000
_cell.length_c   1.000
_cell.angle_alpha   90.00
_cell.angle_beta   90.00
_cell.angle_gamma   90.00
#
_symmetry.space_group_name_H-M   'P 1'
#
loop_
_entity.id
_entity.type
_entity.pdbx_description
1 polymer ?
#
loop_
_entity_poly.entity_id
_entity_poly.type
_entity_poly.pdbx_seq_one_letter_code
_entity_poly.pdbx_strand_id
1 'polypeptide(L)'
;MQKVLVLGATGAMGMYLVPELVSMGYQVDAVSLDERVSDHPNLTYIQANAKDMEFLAEILQNNYDAIVDFMVYHTPEFRERYMLLLESVRHYIYLSSYRVYADEQHPVTETAPRLLDVSDDEEFLATDDYSLHKARGENMLLACGRSNWTIVRPSIVYSKYRYQLVSLEAITHVYRMLHGKTVVLPKEALPVQATMTWAGDVAKMLARLVLNEKAYGEAYTLATAEHHSWGEIAEYYAEIGGMKYVTTDLNTYMGFRRGEQSEHSPIGIGVRSQVLYDRMAQRVIDNRKILAATGLKQEDFMPLKEGLRLELQAVDKGYPFPYFEENDRMDAWLKAHGYGE
;
A
#
# COMPACT_ATOMS: atom_id res chain seq x y z
N MET A 1 -26.17 11.93 12.02
CA MET A 1 -25.15 10.88 11.80
C MET A 1 -24.21 11.41 10.73
N GLN A 2 -22.90 11.27 10.91
CA GLN A 2 -21.94 11.77 9.91
C GLN A 2 -21.87 10.78 8.73
N LYS A 3 -21.78 11.29 7.50
CA LYS A 3 -21.79 10.50 6.27
C LYS A 3 -20.40 10.48 5.63
N VAL A 4 -19.88 9.28 5.36
CA VAL A 4 -18.55 9.06 4.78
C VAL A 4 -18.67 8.34 3.44
N LEU A 5 -18.05 8.88 2.40
CA LEU A 5 -17.87 8.22 1.12
C LEU A 5 -16.52 7.50 1.10
N VAL A 6 -16.50 6.21 0.79
CA VAL A 6 -15.26 5.44 0.60
C VAL A 6 -15.13 5.06 -0.86
N LEU A 7 -14.14 5.62 -1.56
CA LEU A 7 -13.82 5.26 -2.95
C LEU A 7 -12.79 4.13 -2.96
N GLY A 8 -13.05 3.05 -3.71
CA GLY A 8 -12.19 1.86 -3.71
C GLY A 8 -12.42 0.93 -2.51
N ALA A 9 -13.68 0.83 -2.08
CA ALA A 9 -14.09 0.25 -0.81
C ALA A 9 -13.85 -1.26 -0.65
N THR A 10 -13.67 -2.00 -1.75
CA THR A 10 -13.42 -3.47 -1.72
C THR A 10 -11.96 -3.84 -1.91
N GLY A 11 -11.07 -2.86 -2.02
CA GLY A 11 -9.64 -3.09 -2.10
C GLY A 11 -9.02 -3.57 -0.78
N ALA A 12 -7.71 -3.80 -0.81
CA ALA A 12 -6.94 -4.38 0.30
C ALA A 12 -7.06 -3.67 1.66
N MET A 13 -7.36 -2.36 1.67
CA MET A 13 -7.61 -1.58 2.89
C MET A 13 -9.10 -1.29 3.11
N GLY A 14 -9.85 -1.03 2.03
CA GLY A 14 -11.27 -0.66 2.11
C GLY A 14 -12.13 -1.72 2.81
N MET A 15 -11.83 -3.00 2.56
CA MET A 15 -12.51 -4.13 3.18
C MET A 15 -12.43 -4.14 4.71
N TYR A 16 -11.39 -3.52 5.27
CA TYR A 16 -11.16 -3.41 6.71
C TYR A 16 -11.66 -2.06 7.25
N LEU A 17 -11.51 -0.98 6.47
CA LEU A 17 -11.97 0.35 6.88
C LEU A 17 -13.48 0.47 6.95
N VAL A 18 -14.22 -0.06 5.97
CA VAL A 18 -15.68 0.11 5.89
C VAL A 18 -16.38 -0.43 7.14
N PRO A 19 -16.11 -1.67 7.61
CA PRO A 19 -16.66 -2.17 8.87
C PRO A 19 -16.28 -1.33 10.08
N GLU A 20 -15.03 -0.85 10.15
CA GLU A 20 -14.54 -0.02 11.26
C GLU A 20 -15.35 1.29 11.35
N LEU A 21 -15.53 2.00 10.22
CA LEU A 21 -16.32 3.23 10.16
C LEU A 21 -17.79 2.99 10.57
N VAL A 22 -18.40 1.92 10.06
CA VAL A 22 -19.77 1.56 10.45
C VAL A 22 -19.87 1.29 11.95
N SER A 23 -18.89 0.58 12.53
CA SER A 23 -18.85 0.29 13.97
C SER A 23 -18.69 1.55 14.83
N MET A 24 -18.02 2.59 14.30
CA MET A 24 -17.90 3.91 14.91
C MET A 24 -19.17 4.77 14.77
N GLY A 25 -20.22 4.25 14.11
CA GLY A 25 -21.51 4.92 13.97
C GLY A 25 -21.62 5.84 12.76
N TYR A 26 -20.71 5.75 11.78
CA TYR A 26 -20.83 6.48 10.52
C TYR A 26 -21.89 5.85 9.60
N GLN A 27 -22.55 6.71 8.81
CA GLN A 27 -23.23 6.26 7.59
C GLN A 27 -22.18 6.18 6.48
N VAL A 28 -22.05 5.02 5.83
CA VAL A 28 -21.01 4.76 4.84
C VAL A 28 -21.63 4.43 3.49
N ASP A 29 -21.27 5.19 2.46
CA ASP A 29 -21.47 4.79 1.08
C ASP A 29 -20.12 4.30 0.53
N ALA A 30 -20.08 3.04 0.10
CA ALA A 30 -18.89 2.31 -0.28
C ALA A 30 -18.90 2.05 -1.80
N VAL A 31 -18.04 2.75 -2.54
CA VAL A 31 -17.94 2.63 -4.00
C VAL A 31 -16.87 1.61 -4.38
N SER A 32 -17.24 0.63 -5.20
CA SER A 32 -16.33 -0.41 -5.72
C SER A 32 -16.69 -0.84 -7.14
N LEU A 33 -15.76 -1.49 -7.84
CA LEU A 33 -16.04 -2.19 -9.09
C LEU A 33 -16.76 -3.53 -8.84
N ASP A 34 -16.52 -4.14 -7.69
CA ASP A 34 -17.15 -5.40 -7.29
C ASP A 34 -18.60 -5.16 -6.89
N GLU A 35 -19.47 -6.08 -7.31
CA GLU A 35 -20.85 -6.14 -6.85
C GLU A 35 -20.89 -6.69 -5.41
N ARG A 36 -21.45 -5.89 -4.49
CA ARG A 36 -21.65 -6.29 -3.10
C ARG A 36 -22.96 -5.72 -2.58
N VAL A 37 -23.54 -6.41 -1.61
CA VAL A 37 -24.71 -5.98 -0.87
C VAL A 37 -24.44 -6.04 0.62
N SER A 38 -25.14 -5.20 1.38
CA SER A 38 -25.05 -5.12 2.83
C SER A 38 -26.45 -5.04 3.40
N ASP A 39 -26.72 -5.84 4.44
CA ASP A 39 -27.96 -5.76 5.22
C ASP A 39 -27.84 -4.76 6.39
N HIS A 40 -26.67 -4.15 6.57
CA HIS A 40 -26.44 -3.18 7.64
C HIS A 40 -27.06 -1.82 7.29
N PRO A 41 -27.91 -1.21 8.14
CA PRO A 41 -28.67 0.00 7.80
C PRO A 41 -27.82 1.23 7.52
N ASN A 42 -26.60 1.26 8.05
CA ASN A 42 -25.65 2.37 7.86
C ASN A 42 -24.63 2.13 6.74
N LEU A 43 -24.78 1.08 5.92
CA LEU A 43 -23.82 0.75 4.86
C LEU A 43 -24.52 0.48 3.54
N THR A 44 -24.22 1.33 2.55
CA THR A 44 -24.62 1.15 1.15
C THR A 44 -23.41 0.79 0.32
N TYR A 45 -23.46 -0.31 -0.44
CA TYR A 45 -22.49 -0.56 -1.50
C TYR A 45 -23.01 -0.02 -2.82
N ILE A 46 -22.13 0.62 -3.59
CA ILE A 46 -22.45 1.22 -4.89
C ILE A 46 -21.43 0.69 -5.90
N GLN A 47 -21.91 -0.09 -6.87
CA GLN A 47 -21.07 -0.60 -7.93
C GLN A 47 -20.87 0.49 -9.00
N ALA A 48 -19.67 1.08 -9.05
CA ALA A 48 -19.35 2.12 -10.01
C ALA A 48 -17.84 2.31 -10.17
N ASN A 49 -17.44 2.93 -11.28
CA ASN A 49 -16.07 3.37 -11.48
C ASN A 49 -15.87 4.75 -10.85
N ALA A 50 -15.21 4.82 -9.69
CA ALA A 50 -14.91 6.08 -9.01
C ALA A 50 -13.95 7.02 -9.78
N LYS A 51 -13.33 6.56 -10.88
CA LYS A 51 -12.54 7.40 -11.78
C LYS A 51 -13.36 8.08 -12.87
N ASP A 52 -14.60 7.65 -13.07
CA ASP A 52 -15.51 8.26 -14.03
C ASP A 52 -15.98 9.63 -13.48
N MET A 53 -15.75 10.69 -14.25
CA MET A 53 -16.00 12.06 -13.79
C MET A 53 -17.49 12.39 -13.71
N GLU A 54 -18.34 11.77 -14.54
CA GLU A 54 -19.80 11.99 -14.50
C GLU A 54 -20.37 11.37 -13.23
N PHE A 55 -20.04 10.10 -12.97
CA PHE A 55 -20.39 9.42 -11.73
C PHE A 55 -19.84 10.15 -10.50
N LEU A 56 -18.57 10.59 -10.55
CA LEU A 56 -17.96 11.32 -9.43
C LEU A 56 -18.71 12.62 -9.16
N ALA A 57 -19.07 13.39 -10.19
CA ALA A 57 -19.84 14.62 -10.03
C ALA A 57 -21.24 14.36 -9.45
N GLU A 58 -21.91 13.28 -9.87
CA GLU A 58 -23.23 12.88 -9.37
C GLU A 58 -23.17 12.45 -7.91
N ILE A 59 -22.29 11.51 -7.57
CA ILE A 59 -22.25 10.93 -6.22
C ILE A 59 -21.92 12.01 -5.17
N LEU A 60 -21.08 12.98 -5.49
CA LEU A 60 -20.67 14.06 -4.60
C LEU A 60 -21.82 15.01 -4.21
N GLN A 61 -22.95 15.00 -4.92
CA GLN A 61 -24.15 15.77 -4.54
C GLN A 61 -24.84 15.25 -3.28
N ASN A 62 -24.45 14.07 -2.77
CA ASN A 62 -25.06 13.44 -1.60
C ASN A 62 -24.60 14.01 -0.24
N ASN A 63 -23.99 15.20 -0.22
CA ASN A 63 -23.61 15.96 0.99
C ASN A 63 -22.80 15.14 2.02
N TYR A 64 -21.69 14.52 1.58
CA TYR A 64 -20.82 13.78 2.49
C TYR A 64 -20.07 14.72 3.44
N ASP A 65 -19.85 14.25 4.66
CA ASP A 65 -19.00 14.95 5.62
C ASP A 65 -17.52 14.70 5.33
N ALA A 66 -17.19 13.48 4.93
CA ALA A 66 -15.83 13.08 4.58
C ALA A 66 -15.76 12.13 3.39
N ILE A 67 -14.62 12.17 2.69
CA ILE A 67 -14.24 11.18 1.68
C ILE A 67 -12.97 10.49 2.15
N VAL A 68 -12.94 9.16 2.05
CA VAL A 68 -11.70 8.38 2.08
C VAL A 68 -11.44 7.85 0.68
N ASP A 69 -10.35 8.31 0.08
CA ASP A 69 -10.05 8.07 -1.31
C ASP A 69 -8.90 7.05 -1.45
N PHE A 70 -9.25 5.78 -1.67
CA PHE A 70 -8.25 4.74 -1.94
C PHE A 70 -7.84 4.63 -3.41
N MET A 71 -8.33 5.52 -4.28
CA MET A 71 -8.02 5.42 -5.69
C MET A 71 -6.56 5.78 -5.97
N VAL A 72 -6.00 5.14 -7.00
CA VAL A 72 -4.65 5.43 -7.48
C VAL A 72 -4.78 6.30 -8.71
N TYR A 73 -4.33 7.55 -8.61
CA TYR A 73 -4.33 8.51 -9.70
C TYR A 73 -2.91 8.84 -10.13
N HIS A 74 -2.67 8.83 -11.43
CA HIS A 74 -1.50 9.47 -12.02
C HIS A 74 -1.56 10.99 -11.86
N THR A 75 -0.43 11.68 -12.01
CA THR A 75 -0.35 13.12 -11.74
C THR A 75 -1.41 13.94 -12.51
N PRO A 76 -1.62 13.75 -13.83
CA PRO A 76 -2.66 14.49 -14.56
C PRO A 76 -4.08 14.16 -14.08
N GLU A 77 -4.34 12.88 -13.80
CA GLU A 77 -5.64 12.39 -13.38
C GLU A 77 -6.07 13.01 -12.03
N PHE A 78 -5.14 13.12 -11.08
CA PHE A 78 -5.44 13.75 -9.79
C PHE A 78 -5.71 15.25 -9.94
N ARG A 79 -4.93 15.94 -10.79
CA ARG A 79 -5.07 17.38 -11.04
C ARG A 79 -6.49 17.75 -11.49
N GLU A 80 -7.14 16.89 -12.27
CA GLU A 80 -8.47 17.13 -12.81
C GLU A 80 -9.60 17.07 -11.77
N ARG A 81 -9.39 16.39 -10.63
CA ARG A 81 -10.48 16.07 -9.68
C ARG A 81 -10.25 16.51 -8.24
N TYR A 82 -9.01 16.76 -7.82
CA TYR A 82 -8.73 17.01 -6.40
C TYR A 82 -9.50 18.22 -5.83
N MET A 83 -9.66 19.29 -6.61
CA MET A 83 -10.45 20.45 -6.17
C MET A 83 -11.93 20.11 -6.01
N LEU A 84 -12.51 19.36 -6.95
CA LEU A 84 -13.91 18.89 -6.87
C LEU A 84 -14.12 18.05 -5.60
N LEU A 85 -13.20 17.14 -5.30
CA LEU A 85 -13.23 16.31 -4.09
C LEU A 85 -13.14 17.18 -2.83
N LEU A 86 -12.18 18.10 -2.76
CA LEU A 86 -11.99 19.01 -1.62
C LEU A 86 -13.18 19.95 -1.40
N GLU A 87 -13.86 20.36 -2.46
CA GLU A 87 -15.00 21.29 -2.40
C GLU A 87 -16.28 20.63 -1.94
N SER A 88 -16.37 19.31 -2.10
CA SER A 88 -17.58 18.55 -1.84
C SER A 88 -17.70 18.05 -0.39
N VAL A 89 -16.65 18.18 0.43
CA VAL A 89 -16.63 17.64 1.80
C VAL A 89 -15.92 18.53 2.82
N ARG A 90 -16.21 18.27 4.10
CA ARG A 90 -15.53 18.91 5.24
C ARG A 90 -14.19 18.26 5.55
N HIS A 91 -13.97 17.01 5.14
CA HIS A 91 -12.69 16.32 5.31
C HIS A 91 -12.38 15.34 4.17
N TYR A 92 -11.29 15.55 3.45
CA TYR A 92 -10.81 14.66 2.39
C TYR A 92 -9.55 13.90 2.84
N ILE A 93 -9.60 12.57 2.88
CA ILE A 93 -8.42 11.75 3.15
C ILE A 93 -7.80 11.31 1.82
N TYR A 94 -6.62 11.84 1.53
CA TYR A 94 -5.82 11.50 0.36
C TYR A 94 -4.89 10.31 0.66
N LEU A 95 -5.04 9.23 -0.11
CA LEU A 95 -4.09 8.11 -0.05
C LEU A 95 -2.78 8.46 -0.77
N SER A 96 -1.75 8.80 -0.01
CA SER A 96 -0.36 8.80 -0.44
C SER A 96 0.30 7.42 -0.14
N SER A 97 1.62 7.37 0.07
CA SER A 97 2.35 6.16 0.42
C SER A 97 3.62 6.51 1.18
N TYR A 98 4.07 5.63 2.08
CA TYR A 98 5.41 5.78 2.68
C TYR A 98 6.54 5.73 1.63
N ARG A 99 6.29 5.17 0.43
CA ARG A 99 7.26 5.14 -0.67
C ARG A 99 7.68 6.53 -1.14
N VAL A 100 6.99 7.60 -0.75
CA VAL A 100 7.44 8.96 -1.02
C VAL A 100 8.75 9.29 -0.28
N TYR A 101 9.01 8.69 0.88
CA TYR A 101 10.17 9.03 1.71
C TYR A 101 11.49 8.56 1.09
N ALA A 102 12.49 9.44 1.07
CA ALA A 102 13.88 9.11 0.80
C ALA A 102 14.53 8.40 2.01
N ASP A 103 15.64 7.71 1.76
CA ASP A 103 16.37 6.92 2.77
C ASP A 103 17.42 7.78 3.51
N GLU A 104 16.99 8.91 4.06
CA GLU A 104 17.89 9.90 4.70
C GLU A 104 17.59 10.17 6.18
N GLN A 105 16.52 9.57 6.72
CA GLN A 105 16.13 9.75 8.12
C GLN A 105 15.68 8.42 8.75
N HIS A 106 16.31 8.04 9.87
CA HIS A 106 15.99 6.85 10.64
C HIS A 106 15.89 7.16 12.15
N PRO A 107 14.75 6.90 12.82
CA PRO A 107 13.52 6.38 12.25
C PRO A 107 12.83 7.40 11.32
N VAL A 108 12.13 6.87 10.32
CA VAL A 108 11.33 7.65 9.36
C VAL A 108 10.15 8.26 10.10
N THR A 109 9.98 9.57 9.93
CA THR A 109 8.81 10.34 10.40
C THR A 109 8.26 11.15 9.23
N GLU A 110 7.17 11.87 9.42
CA GLU A 110 6.60 12.73 8.38
C GLU A 110 7.50 13.89 7.95
N THR A 111 8.55 14.20 8.71
CA THR A 111 9.57 15.21 8.35
C THR A 111 10.66 14.67 7.43
N ALA A 112 10.71 13.36 7.21
CA ALA A 112 11.71 12.77 6.33
C ALA A 112 11.57 13.35 4.92
N PRO A 113 12.69 13.67 4.24
CA PRO A 113 12.65 14.19 2.88
C PRO A 113 11.95 13.19 1.96
N ARG A 114 11.30 13.68 0.91
CA ARG A 114 10.71 12.80 -0.11
C ARG A 114 11.69 12.62 -1.25
N LEU A 115 11.65 11.44 -1.90
CA LEU A 115 12.43 11.14 -3.10
C LEU A 115 12.26 12.20 -4.19
N LEU A 116 11.05 12.75 -4.35
CA LEU A 116 10.76 13.84 -5.29
C LEU A 116 11.58 15.10 -5.02
N ASP A 117 11.92 15.36 -3.76
CA ASP A 117 12.54 16.61 -3.31
C ASP A 117 14.07 16.53 -3.27
N VAL A 118 14.66 15.33 -3.14
CA VAL A 118 16.11 15.13 -2.90
C VAL A 118 16.83 14.18 -3.86
N SER A 119 16.12 13.46 -4.74
CA SER A 119 16.75 12.53 -5.67
C SER A 119 17.56 13.25 -6.76
N ASP A 120 18.79 12.78 -7.02
CA ASP A 120 19.61 13.25 -8.16
C ASP A 120 19.41 12.42 -9.44
N ASP A 121 18.56 11.39 -9.40
CA ASP A 121 18.26 10.55 -10.56
C ASP A 121 17.25 11.22 -11.52
N GLU A 122 17.78 11.92 -12.53
CA GLU A 122 16.97 12.64 -13.52
C GLU A 122 16.01 11.74 -14.31
N GLU A 123 16.41 10.51 -14.63
CA GLU A 123 15.59 9.55 -15.38
C GLU A 123 14.37 9.13 -14.56
N PHE A 124 14.59 8.78 -13.29
CA PHE A 124 13.52 8.48 -12.34
C PHE A 124 12.61 9.69 -12.14
N LEU A 125 13.17 10.88 -11.89
CA LEU A 125 12.40 12.11 -11.67
C LEU A 125 11.55 12.51 -12.88
N ALA A 126 11.97 12.16 -14.10
CA ALA A 126 11.19 12.38 -15.32
C ALA A 126 9.98 11.45 -15.48
N THR A 127 9.91 10.36 -14.71
CA THR A 127 8.78 9.41 -14.76
C THR A 127 7.56 9.87 -13.96
N ASP A 128 6.45 9.14 -14.08
CA ASP A 128 5.31 9.19 -13.16
C ASP A 128 5.26 7.94 -12.27
N ASP A 129 6.43 7.50 -11.78
CA ASP A 129 6.55 6.39 -10.83
C ASP A 129 5.59 6.56 -9.64
N TYR A 130 5.17 5.43 -9.07
CA TYR A 130 4.28 5.37 -7.91
C TYR A 130 4.65 6.35 -6.78
N SER A 131 5.93 6.42 -6.38
CA SER A 131 6.33 7.36 -5.31
C SER A 131 6.26 8.81 -5.77
N LEU A 132 6.53 9.10 -7.04
CA LEU A 132 6.58 10.46 -7.55
C LEU A 132 5.19 11.03 -7.78
N HIS A 133 4.28 10.28 -8.38
CA HIS A 133 2.92 10.80 -8.61
C HIS A 133 2.16 10.99 -7.30
N LYS A 134 2.41 10.16 -6.28
CA LYS A 134 1.89 10.38 -4.91
C LYS A 134 2.46 11.66 -4.29
N ALA A 135 3.77 11.86 -4.33
CA ALA A 135 4.41 13.08 -3.82
C ALA A 135 3.97 14.36 -4.57
N ARG A 136 3.78 14.28 -5.89
CA ARG A 136 3.21 15.37 -6.70
C ARG A 136 1.77 15.68 -6.32
N GLY A 137 0.96 14.66 -6.02
CA GLY A 137 -0.38 14.85 -5.48
C GLY A 137 -0.39 15.55 -4.12
N GLU A 138 0.53 15.18 -3.22
CA GLU A 138 0.72 15.91 -1.96
C GLU A 138 1.05 17.39 -2.20
N ASN A 139 1.92 17.71 -3.17
CA ASN A 139 2.25 19.10 -3.51
C ASN A 139 1.02 19.88 -4.00
N MET A 140 0.11 19.25 -4.73
CA MET A 140 -1.15 19.91 -5.14
C MET A 140 -2.00 20.27 -3.93
N LEU A 141 -2.14 19.36 -2.96
CA LEU A 141 -2.89 19.62 -1.72
C LEU A 141 -2.22 20.69 -0.86
N LEU A 142 -0.90 20.65 -0.70
CA LEU A 142 -0.14 21.64 0.06
C LEU A 142 -0.26 23.04 -0.56
N ALA A 143 -0.33 23.15 -1.90
CA ALA A 143 -0.40 24.41 -2.62
C ALA A 143 -1.83 24.94 -2.86
N CYS A 144 -2.88 24.16 -2.56
CA CYS A 144 -4.25 24.51 -2.95
C CYS A 144 -4.93 25.60 -2.10
N GLY A 145 -4.29 26.04 -1.02
CA GLY A 145 -4.84 27.05 -0.10
C GLY A 145 -5.99 26.57 0.78
N ARG A 146 -6.28 25.26 0.79
CA ARG A 146 -7.23 24.61 1.71
C ARG A 146 -6.48 23.72 2.71
N SER A 147 -7.13 23.43 3.83
CA SER A 147 -6.62 22.54 4.89
C SER A 147 -7.61 21.46 5.29
N ASN A 148 -8.74 21.31 4.60
CA ASN A 148 -9.74 20.27 4.89
C ASN A 148 -9.32 18.88 4.38
N TRP A 149 -8.02 18.62 4.25
CA TRP A 149 -7.47 17.34 3.80
C TRP A 149 -6.58 16.71 4.87
N THR A 150 -6.43 15.39 4.83
CA THR A 150 -5.36 14.65 5.52
C THR A 150 -4.63 13.81 4.49
N ILE A 151 -3.31 13.87 4.46
CA ILE A 151 -2.47 12.97 3.65
C ILE A 151 -2.16 11.73 4.49
N VAL A 152 -2.47 10.54 3.99
CA VAL A 152 -2.08 9.29 4.67
C VAL A 152 -1.06 8.51 3.86
N ARG A 153 0.03 8.11 4.51
CA ARG A 153 1.17 7.38 3.92
C ARG A 153 1.25 6.01 4.57
N PRO A 154 0.40 5.04 4.18
CA PRO A 154 0.50 3.70 4.76
C PRO A 154 1.86 3.09 4.44
N SER A 155 2.38 2.27 5.37
CA SER A 155 3.54 1.39 5.12
C SER A 155 3.19 0.31 4.08
N ILE A 156 4.03 -0.73 3.95
CA ILE A 156 3.60 -1.95 3.27
C ILE A 156 2.39 -2.50 4.01
N VAL A 157 1.26 -2.61 3.32
CA VAL A 157 0.02 -3.14 3.89
C VAL A 157 -0.19 -4.57 3.40
N TYR A 158 -0.31 -5.50 4.36
CA TYR A 158 -0.67 -6.87 4.05
C TYR A 158 -2.10 -7.18 4.51
N SER A 159 -2.78 -8.02 3.72
CA SER A 159 -4.14 -8.50 3.97
C SER A 159 -4.43 -9.72 3.10
N LYS A 160 -5.66 -10.24 3.16
CA LYS A 160 -6.09 -11.37 2.34
C LYS A 160 -5.77 -11.13 0.86
N TYR A 161 -4.97 -12.03 0.28
CA TYR A 161 -4.46 -11.98 -1.10
C TYR A 161 -3.56 -10.79 -1.44
N ARG A 162 -3.14 -9.98 -0.46
CA ARG A 162 -2.11 -8.96 -0.60
C ARG A 162 -0.94 -9.26 0.35
N TYR A 163 0.04 -9.96 -0.19
CA TYR A 163 1.27 -10.31 0.50
C TYR A 163 2.44 -9.74 -0.29
N GLN A 164 3.47 -9.29 0.41
CA GLN A 164 4.70 -8.80 -0.19
C GLN A 164 5.91 -9.40 0.53
N LEU A 165 6.96 -9.69 -0.22
CA LEU A 165 8.27 -10.11 0.28
C LEU A 165 9.35 -9.50 -0.61
N VAL A 166 10.15 -8.58 -0.06
CA VAL A 166 10.96 -7.66 -0.86
C VAL A 166 10.05 -6.96 -1.89
N SER A 167 10.24 -7.17 -3.19
CA SER A 167 9.37 -6.61 -4.24
C SER A 167 8.46 -7.65 -4.90
N LEU A 168 8.43 -8.89 -4.39
CA LEU A 168 7.54 -9.93 -4.87
C LEU A 168 6.13 -9.73 -4.32
N GLU A 169 5.14 -9.85 -5.19
CA GLU A 169 3.71 -9.88 -4.83
C GLU A 169 3.25 -11.32 -4.57
N ALA A 170 2.05 -11.49 -4.02
CA ALA A 170 1.46 -12.80 -3.70
C ALA A 170 1.44 -13.77 -4.90
N ILE A 171 1.24 -13.25 -6.12
CA ILE A 171 1.27 -14.00 -7.38
C ILE A 171 2.61 -14.70 -7.66
N THR A 172 3.67 -14.31 -6.96
CA THR A 172 4.97 -14.97 -7.02
C THR A 172 5.22 -15.76 -5.75
N HIS A 173 5.56 -15.11 -4.63
CA HIS A 173 6.07 -15.85 -3.46
C HIS A 173 4.99 -16.73 -2.78
N VAL A 174 3.75 -16.26 -2.67
CA VAL A 174 2.65 -17.09 -2.11
C VAL A 174 2.22 -18.16 -3.09
N TYR A 175 2.10 -17.85 -4.38
CA TYR A 175 1.87 -18.85 -5.42
C TYR A 175 2.91 -19.98 -5.36
N ARG A 176 4.20 -19.63 -5.34
CA ARG A 176 5.32 -20.59 -5.29
C ARG A 176 5.28 -21.41 -4.00
N MET A 177 5.04 -20.77 -2.86
CA MET A 177 4.87 -21.44 -1.57
C MET A 177 3.74 -22.48 -1.62
N LEU A 178 2.55 -22.14 -2.12
CA LEU A 178 1.42 -23.08 -2.20
C LEU A 178 1.66 -24.23 -3.17
N HIS A 179 2.51 -24.03 -4.19
CA HIS A 179 2.86 -25.05 -5.19
C HIS A 179 4.17 -25.77 -4.88
N GLY A 180 4.76 -25.58 -3.70
CA GLY A 180 6.02 -26.22 -3.29
C GLY A 180 7.25 -25.79 -4.11
N LYS A 181 7.15 -24.68 -4.87
CA LYS A 181 8.25 -24.13 -5.66
C LYS A 181 9.13 -23.23 -4.81
N THR A 182 10.43 -23.28 -5.06
CA THR A 182 11.44 -22.45 -4.37
C THR A 182 11.38 -21.00 -4.83
N VAL A 183 11.34 -20.05 -3.90
CA VAL A 183 11.42 -18.60 -4.18
C VAL A 183 12.89 -18.17 -4.33
N VAL A 184 13.19 -17.21 -5.21
CA VAL A 184 14.53 -16.63 -5.33
C VAL A 184 14.52 -15.20 -4.80
N LEU A 185 15.34 -14.93 -3.79
CA LEU A 185 15.44 -13.62 -3.13
C LEU A 185 16.80 -12.95 -3.39
N PRO A 186 16.88 -11.61 -3.39
CA PRO A 186 18.16 -10.92 -3.48
C PRO A 186 18.87 -10.96 -2.13
N LYS A 187 20.10 -11.49 -2.09
CA LYS A 187 20.90 -11.63 -0.87
C LYS A 187 21.09 -10.30 -0.16
N GLU A 188 21.28 -9.23 -0.93
CA GLU A 188 21.55 -7.87 -0.48
C GLU A 188 20.36 -7.26 0.27
N ALA A 189 19.12 -7.69 -0.02
CA ALA A 189 17.94 -7.16 0.65
C ALA A 189 17.67 -7.82 2.00
N LEU A 190 18.11 -9.07 2.23
CA LEU A 190 17.79 -9.82 3.45
C LEU A 190 18.08 -9.09 4.78
N PRO A 191 19.16 -8.29 4.94
CA PRO A 191 19.39 -7.55 6.16
C PRO A 191 18.62 -6.21 6.26
N VAL A 192 18.00 -5.73 5.19
CA VAL A 192 17.31 -4.42 5.15
C VAL A 192 16.02 -4.49 5.97
N GLN A 193 15.79 -3.49 6.82
CA GLN A 193 14.61 -3.41 7.69
C GLN A 193 13.39 -2.90 6.93
N ALA A 194 12.28 -3.62 7.07
CA ALA A 194 10.99 -3.28 6.52
C ALA A 194 9.93 -3.15 7.63
N THR A 195 9.06 -2.15 7.50
CA THR A 195 7.84 -2.02 8.31
C THR A 195 6.65 -2.48 7.47
N MET A 196 5.93 -3.50 7.97
CA MET A 196 4.73 -4.04 7.36
C MET A 196 3.58 -3.97 8.37
N THR A 197 2.45 -3.41 7.95
CA THR A 197 1.30 -3.16 8.81
C THR A 197 0.10 -3.94 8.31
N TRP A 198 -0.60 -4.63 9.21
CA TRP A 198 -1.83 -5.34 8.86
C TRP A 198 -2.93 -4.35 8.46
N ALA A 199 -3.70 -4.68 7.42
CA ALA A 199 -4.78 -3.80 6.95
C ALA A 199 -5.82 -3.46 8.03
N GLY A 200 -6.05 -4.36 9.00
CA GLY A 200 -6.92 -4.08 10.13
C GLY A 200 -6.40 -2.95 11.03
N ASP A 201 -5.10 -2.87 11.27
CA ASP A 201 -4.52 -1.77 12.07
C ASP A 201 -4.44 -0.47 11.28
N VAL A 202 -4.19 -0.54 9.97
CA VAL A 202 -4.32 0.62 9.08
C VAL A 202 -5.75 1.17 9.14
N ALA A 203 -6.76 0.29 9.11
CA ALA A 203 -8.16 0.68 9.22
C ALA A 203 -8.48 1.37 10.56
N LYS A 204 -8.02 0.81 11.70
CA LYS A 204 -8.18 1.45 13.02
C LYS A 204 -7.56 2.85 13.07
N MET A 205 -6.33 3.00 12.56
CA MET A 205 -5.63 4.29 12.52
C MET A 205 -6.39 5.29 11.64
N LEU A 206 -6.76 4.87 10.42
CA LEU A 206 -7.41 5.71 9.43
C LEU A 206 -8.81 6.14 9.86
N ALA A 207 -9.62 5.24 10.41
CA ALA A 207 -10.98 5.54 10.87
C ALA A 207 -10.98 6.63 11.96
N ARG A 208 -9.97 6.66 12.82
CA ARG A 208 -9.80 7.69 13.86
C ARG A 208 -9.23 9.02 13.37
N LEU A 209 -8.75 9.08 12.13
CA LEU A 209 -8.42 10.34 11.47
C LEU A 209 -9.63 10.97 10.79
N VAL A 210 -10.61 10.16 10.36
CA VAL A 210 -11.83 10.68 9.71
C VAL A 210 -12.54 11.68 10.63
N LEU A 211 -12.83 12.86 10.09
CA LEU A 211 -13.39 14.03 10.80
C LEU A 211 -12.67 14.44 12.10
N ASN A 212 -11.41 14.05 12.30
CA ASN A 212 -10.58 14.52 13.41
C ASN A 212 -9.96 15.87 13.06
N GLU A 213 -10.35 16.94 13.75
CA GLU A 213 -9.87 18.30 13.46
C GLU A 213 -8.35 18.46 13.56
N LYS A 214 -7.68 17.64 14.39
CA LYS A 214 -6.21 17.63 14.50
C LYS A 214 -5.51 17.06 13.26
N ALA A 215 -6.25 16.39 12.38
CA ALA A 215 -5.70 15.80 11.17
C ALA A 215 -5.75 16.74 9.96
N TYR A 216 -6.52 17.82 10.05
CA TYR A 216 -6.73 18.75 8.94
C TYR A 216 -5.44 19.48 8.59
N GLY A 217 -5.03 19.40 7.32
CA GLY A 217 -3.80 20.00 6.79
C GLY A 217 -2.55 19.22 7.16
N GLU A 218 -2.69 18.00 7.70
CA GLU A 218 -1.56 17.21 8.18
C GLU A 218 -1.31 15.96 7.32
N ALA A 219 -0.08 15.47 7.38
CA ALA A 219 0.30 14.14 6.88
C ALA A 219 0.48 13.16 8.05
N TYR A 220 0.13 11.89 7.85
CA TYR A 220 0.36 10.80 8.81
C TYR A 220 0.86 9.54 8.11
N THR A 221 1.87 8.90 8.68
CA THR A 221 2.30 7.56 8.28
C THR A 221 1.42 6.54 9.00
N LEU A 222 0.69 5.72 8.25
CA LEU A 222 -0.14 4.67 8.82
C LEU A 222 0.70 3.40 8.95
N ALA A 223 1.34 3.23 10.10
CA ALA A 223 2.25 2.13 10.37
C ALA A 223 2.33 1.76 11.86
N THR A 224 2.73 0.52 12.14
CA THR A 224 3.28 0.17 13.46
C THR A 224 4.74 0.63 13.57
N ALA A 225 5.31 0.62 14.79
CA ALA A 225 6.75 0.76 15.01
C ALA A 225 7.49 -0.59 14.93
N GLU A 226 6.79 -1.69 14.68
CA GLU A 226 7.39 -3.01 14.49
C GLU A 226 8.04 -3.09 13.11
N HIS A 227 9.30 -3.49 13.08
CA HIS A 227 10.05 -3.69 11.84
C HIS A 227 10.88 -4.96 11.93
N HIS A 228 11.12 -5.56 10.77
CA HIS A 228 11.86 -6.80 10.63
C HIS A 228 12.72 -6.75 9.37
N SER A 229 13.82 -7.49 9.38
CA SER A 229 14.62 -7.65 8.17
C SER A 229 13.84 -8.46 7.12
N TRP A 230 14.09 -8.25 5.83
CA TRP A 230 13.47 -9.09 4.79
C TRP A 230 13.78 -10.59 4.97
N GLY A 231 14.94 -10.93 5.54
CA GLY A 231 15.29 -12.28 5.94
C GLY A 231 14.38 -12.83 7.04
N GLU A 232 14.13 -12.08 8.11
CA GLU A 232 13.19 -12.48 9.16
C GLU A 232 11.76 -12.67 8.61
N ILE A 233 11.33 -11.78 7.71
CA ILE A 233 10.02 -11.88 7.05
C ILE A 233 9.97 -13.12 6.14
N ALA A 234 11.05 -13.45 5.43
CA ALA A 234 11.13 -14.68 4.64
C ALA A 234 11.00 -15.93 5.54
N GLU A 235 11.64 -15.94 6.71
CA GLU A 235 11.49 -17.00 7.69
C GLU A 235 10.05 -17.10 8.23
N TYR A 236 9.34 -15.98 8.40
CA TYR A 236 7.91 -16.03 8.77
C TYR A 236 7.08 -16.76 7.72
N TYR A 237 7.27 -16.48 6.43
CA TYR A 237 6.60 -17.24 5.36
C TYR A 237 7.03 -18.71 5.34
N ALA A 238 8.30 -19.02 5.61
CA ALA A 238 8.81 -20.38 5.68
C ALA A 238 8.14 -21.17 6.81
N GLU A 239 8.09 -20.61 8.02
CA GLU A 239 7.50 -21.25 9.19
C GLU A 239 5.97 -21.40 9.09
N ILE A 240 5.28 -20.39 8.55
CA ILE A 240 3.80 -20.38 8.49
C ILE A 240 3.29 -21.27 7.36
N GLY A 241 3.87 -21.15 6.16
CA GLY A 241 3.33 -21.72 4.93
C GLY A 241 4.25 -22.73 4.24
N GLY A 242 5.44 -23.01 4.79
CA GLY A 242 6.40 -23.94 4.20
C GLY A 242 7.13 -23.39 2.98
N MET A 243 7.24 -22.06 2.85
CA MET A 243 7.99 -21.43 1.77
C MET A 243 9.46 -21.85 1.80
N LYS A 244 9.98 -22.34 0.67
CA LYS A 244 11.41 -22.57 0.46
C LYS A 244 11.99 -21.37 -0.29
N TYR A 245 13.19 -20.94 0.04
CA TYR A 245 13.88 -19.92 -0.75
C TYR A 245 15.38 -20.17 -0.88
N VAL A 246 15.95 -19.63 -1.96
CA VAL A 246 17.40 -19.50 -2.17
C VAL A 246 17.72 -18.04 -2.51
N THR A 247 18.99 -17.68 -2.50
CA THR A 247 19.43 -16.31 -2.76
C THR A 247 20.22 -16.17 -4.05
N THR A 248 20.09 -15.02 -4.71
CA THR A 248 20.93 -14.58 -5.83
C THR A 248 21.38 -13.13 -5.60
N ASP A 249 22.29 -12.61 -6.43
CA ASP A 249 22.64 -11.19 -6.44
C ASP A 249 21.48 -10.29 -6.92
N LEU A 250 21.51 -9.02 -6.52
CA LEU A 250 20.44 -8.06 -6.77
C LEU A 250 20.14 -7.87 -8.27
N ASN A 251 21.15 -7.89 -9.13
CA ASN A 251 20.97 -7.66 -10.57
C ASN A 251 20.24 -8.83 -11.21
N THR A 252 20.63 -10.07 -10.89
CA THR A 252 19.92 -11.27 -11.33
C THR A 252 18.46 -11.25 -10.85
N TYR A 253 18.23 -10.90 -9.59
CA TYR A 253 16.88 -10.79 -9.04
C TYR A 253 16.03 -9.76 -9.80
N MET A 254 16.55 -8.56 -10.06
CA MET A 254 15.85 -7.55 -10.87
C MET A 254 15.59 -8.03 -12.31
N GLY A 255 16.47 -8.86 -12.86
CA GLY A 255 16.30 -9.51 -14.16
C GLY A 255 15.04 -10.38 -14.24
N PHE A 256 14.67 -11.12 -13.19
CA PHE A 256 13.42 -11.90 -13.17
C PHE A 256 12.18 -11.02 -13.29
N ARG A 257 12.23 -9.82 -12.71
CA ARG A 257 11.10 -8.88 -12.69
C ARG A 257 10.97 -8.14 -14.02
N ARG A 258 12.10 -7.71 -14.58
CA ARG A 258 12.17 -6.94 -15.82
C ARG A 258 12.02 -7.80 -17.08
N GLY A 259 12.41 -9.07 -17.02
CA GLY A 259 12.50 -9.93 -18.20
C GLY A 259 13.55 -9.42 -19.19
N GLU A 260 13.25 -9.50 -20.49
CA GLU A 260 14.15 -9.07 -21.58
C GLU A 260 14.20 -7.55 -21.78
N GLN A 261 13.42 -6.79 -21.01
CA GLN A 261 13.36 -5.33 -21.16
C GLN A 261 14.68 -4.67 -20.73
N SER A 262 15.02 -3.56 -21.38
CA SER A 262 16.19 -2.74 -21.01
C SER A 262 16.00 -2.06 -19.65
N GLU A 263 17.10 -1.80 -18.93
CA GLU A 263 17.07 -1.10 -17.64
C GLU A 263 16.46 0.31 -17.75
N HIS A 264 16.63 0.96 -18.90
CA HIS A 264 16.14 2.30 -19.22
C HIS A 264 14.74 2.32 -19.84
N SER A 265 14.10 1.15 -20.00
CA SER A 265 12.70 1.07 -20.41
C SER A 265 11.78 1.49 -19.25
N PRO A 266 10.52 1.88 -19.49
CA PRO A 266 9.58 2.18 -18.41
C PRO A 266 9.43 1.03 -17.38
N ILE A 267 9.46 -0.23 -17.84
CA ILE A 267 9.42 -1.41 -16.97
C ILE A 267 10.73 -1.52 -16.17
N GLY A 268 11.87 -1.33 -16.83
CA GLY A 268 13.19 -1.38 -16.18
C GLY A 268 13.35 -0.32 -15.10
N ILE A 269 12.96 0.92 -15.39
CA ILE A 269 12.99 2.03 -14.44
C ILE A 269 12.04 1.74 -13.28
N GLY A 270 10.82 1.23 -13.53
CA GLY A 270 9.86 0.88 -12.48
C GLY A 270 10.32 -0.26 -11.56
N VAL A 271 11.02 -1.28 -12.11
CA VAL A 271 11.65 -2.33 -11.30
C VAL A 271 12.78 -1.74 -10.46
N ARG A 272 13.64 -0.92 -11.06
CA ARG A 272 14.77 -0.26 -10.41
C ARG A 272 14.32 0.65 -9.28
N SER A 273 13.34 1.51 -9.53
CA SER A 273 12.79 2.44 -8.52
C SER A 273 12.17 1.70 -7.35
N GLN A 274 11.35 0.67 -7.61
CA GLN A 274 10.72 -0.12 -6.55
C GLN A 274 11.75 -0.88 -5.71
N VAL A 275 12.79 -1.44 -6.33
CA VAL A 275 13.81 -2.18 -5.59
C VAL A 275 14.74 -1.24 -4.84
N LEU A 276 15.39 -0.30 -5.55
CA LEU A 276 16.46 0.52 -4.98
C LEU A 276 15.95 1.64 -4.06
N TYR A 277 14.85 2.32 -4.41
CA TYR A 277 14.35 3.46 -3.62
C TYR A 277 13.31 3.08 -2.58
N ASP A 278 12.90 1.81 -2.55
CA ASP A 278 11.93 1.34 -1.57
C ASP A 278 12.40 0.07 -0.85
N ARG A 279 12.62 -1.04 -1.55
CA ARG A 279 12.91 -2.32 -0.87
C ARG A 279 14.32 -2.41 -0.28
N MET A 280 15.24 -1.59 -0.77
CA MET A 280 16.60 -1.47 -0.25
C MET A 280 16.78 -0.34 0.78
N ALA A 281 15.74 0.46 1.02
CA ALA A 281 15.75 1.55 2.00
C ALA A 281 15.42 1.03 3.41
N GLN A 282 16.01 1.62 4.45
CA GLN A 282 15.77 1.27 5.86
C GLN A 282 14.44 1.85 6.35
N ARG A 283 13.38 1.05 6.24
CA ARG A 283 12.01 1.46 6.60
C ARG A 283 11.72 1.14 8.07
N VAL A 284 12.48 1.76 8.97
CA VAL A 284 12.17 1.80 10.41
C VAL A 284 11.29 3.01 10.67
N ILE A 285 10.00 2.82 10.98
CA ILE A 285 9.02 3.90 11.08
C ILE A 285 8.77 4.29 12.53
N ASP A 286 8.70 5.59 12.80
CA ASP A 286 8.18 6.15 14.04
C ASP A 286 6.70 6.47 13.90
N ASN A 287 5.86 5.86 14.74
CA ASN A 287 4.42 6.03 14.70
C ASN A 287 3.86 6.92 15.82
N ARG A 288 4.70 7.63 16.58
CA ARG A 288 4.24 8.45 17.72
C ARG A 288 3.23 9.52 17.30
N LYS A 289 3.39 10.10 16.09
CA LYS A 289 2.46 11.11 15.57
C LYS A 289 1.04 10.55 15.39
N ILE A 290 0.90 9.39 14.75
CA ILE A 290 -0.42 8.77 14.53
C ILE A 290 -1.03 8.27 15.85
N LEU A 291 -0.22 7.74 16.77
CA LEU A 291 -0.68 7.35 18.11
C LEU A 291 -1.22 8.56 18.89
N ALA A 292 -0.51 9.69 18.87
CA ALA A 292 -0.96 10.91 19.54
C ALA A 292 -2.26 11.49 18.97
N ALA A 293 -2.46 11.40 17.65
CA ALA A 293 -3.68 11.89 17.00
C ALA A 293 -4.90 11.00 17.24
N THR A 294 -4.70 9.68 17.33
CA THR A 294 -5.77 8.67 17.41
C THR A 294 -6.06 8.17 18.83
N GLY A 295 -5.13 8.38 19.77
CA GLY A 295 -5.19 7.83 21.12
C GLY A 295 -5.00 6.30 21.18
N LEU A 296 -4.60 5.67 20.07
CA LEU A 296 -4.19 4.28 20.03
C LEU A 296 -2.82 4.12 20.69
N LYS A 297 -2.46 2.87 21.00
CA LYS A 297 -1.15 2.49 21.50
C LYS A 297 -0.52 1.41 20.62
N GLN A 298 0.80 1.32 20.64
CA GLN A 298 1.54 0.29 19.92
C GLN A 298 1.10 -1.14 20.32
N GLU A 299 0.70 -1.35 21.58
CA GLU A 299 0.20 -2.63 22.09
C GLU A 299 -1.17 -3.04 21.53
N ASP A 300 -1.91 -2.13 20.89
CA ASP A 300 -3.22 -2.40 20.28
C ASP A 300 -3.10 -3.04 18.88
N PHE A 301 -1.89 -3.09 18.33
CA PHE A 301 -1.62 -3.53 16.96
C PHE A 301 -1.22 -5.00 16.88
N MET A 302 -1.60 -5.62 15.76
CA MET A 302 -1.32 -7.01 15.42
C MET A 302 0.18 -7.18 15.12
N PRO A 303 0.90 -8.05 15.85
CA PRO A 303 2.27 -8.38 15.52
C PRO A 303 2.38 -8.96 14.11
N LEU A 304 3.43 -8.62 13.36
CA LEU A 304 3.57 -8.96 11.94
C LEU A 304 3.41 -10.47 11.67
N LYS A 305 4.12 -11.31 12.42
CA LYS A 305 4.06 -12.77 12.26
C LYS A 305 2.66 -13.32 12.53
N GLU A 306 1.98 -12.77 13.53
CA GLU A 306 0.63 -13.19 13.91
C GLU A 306 -0.40 -12.82 12.84
N GLY A 307 -0.34 -11.59 12.31
CA GLY A 307 -1.24 -11.15 11.25
C GLY A 307 -0.96 -11.87 9.93
N LEU A 308 0.30 -12.12 9.57
CA LEU A 308 0.63 -12.94 8.40
C LEU A 308 0.02 -14.33 8.53
N ARG A 309 0.09 -14.95 9.72
CA ARG A 309 -0.52 -16.26 9.96
C ARG A 309 -2.03 -16.23 9.84
N LEU A 310 -2.68 -15.22 10.44
CA LEU A 310 -4.12 -15.04 10.37
C LEU A 310 -4.60 -14.99 8.90
N GLU A 311 -3.98 -14.13 8.10
CA GLU A 311 -4.37 -13.92 6.71
C GLU A 311 -4.03 -15.14 5.83
N LEU A 312 -2.83 -15.73 5.99
CA LEU A 312 -2.40 -16.88 5.20
C LEU A 312 -3.22 -18.14 5.48
N GLN A 313 -3.69 -18.35 6.71
CA GLN A 313 -4.60 -19.45 7.03
C GLN A 313 -5.96 -19.33 6.32
N ALA A 314 -6.36 -18.12 5.94
CA ALA A 314 -7.60 -17.85 5.20
C ALA A 314 -7.43 -17.89 3.67
N VAL A 315 -6.21 -18.12 3.17
CA VAL A 315 -5.93 -18.27 1.73
C VAL A 315 -6.41 -19.63 1.26
N ASP A 316 -7.25 -19.63 0.22
CA ASP A 316 -7.65 -20.87 -0.44
C ASP A 316 -6.44 -21.50 -1.15
N LYS A 317 -6.14 -22.76 -0.85
CA LYS A 317 -5.06 -23.50 -1.51
C LYS A 317 -5.34 -23.70 -3.00
N GLY A 318 -6.60 -23.66 -3.41
CA GLY A 318 -7.02 -23.70 -4.81
C GLY A 318 -7.12 -22.33 -5.48
N TYR A 319 -6.67 -21.25 -4.84
CA TYR A 319 -6.79 -19.90 -5.39
C TYR A 319 -6.10 -19.82 -6.77
N PRO A 320 -6.83 -19.44 -7.84
CA PRO A 320 -6.31 -19.41 -9.19
C PRO A 320 -5.48 -18.14 -9.42
N PHE A 321 -4.24 -18.14 -8.94
CA PHE A 321 -3.30 -17.07 -9.27
C PHE A 321 -3.17 -16.94 -10.80
N PRO A 322 -3.24 -15.71 -11.35
CA PRO A 322 -3.03 -15.54 -12.78
C PRO A 322 -1.62 -15.98 -13.18
N TYR A 323 -1.45 -16.38 -14.43
CA TYR A 323 -0.14 -16.66 -14.98
C TYR A 323 0.76 -15.42 -14.89
N PHE A 324 2.01 -15.62 -14.50
CA PHE A 324 2.98 -14.53 -14.37
C PHE A 324 4.38 -15.01 -14.76
N GLU A 325 4.93 -14.45 -15.84
CA GLU A 325 6.20 -14.88 -16.45
C GLU A 325 7.41 -14.82 -15.51
N GLU A 326 7.36 -14.00 -14.45
CA GLU A 326 8.39 -13.95 -13.41
C GLU A 326 8.63 -15.35 -12.81
N ASN A 327 7.58 -16.15 -12.65
CA ASN A 327 7.68 -17.52 -12.14
C ASN A 327 8.46 -18.45 -13.07
N ASP A 328 8.24 -18.34 -14.39
CA ASP A 328 8.92 -19.16 -15.39
C ASP A 328 10.40 -18.81 -15.48
N ARG A 329 10.72 -17.51 -15.39
CA ARG A 329 12.11 -17.04 -15.34
C ARG A 329 12.84 -17.54 -14.10
N MET A 330 12.18 -17.54 -12.94
CA MET A 330 12.74 -18.13 -11.72
C MET A 330 12.93 -19.64 -11.86
N ASP A 331 11.96 -20.37 -12.43
CA ASP A 331 12.05 -21.83 -12.63
C ASP A 331 13.23 -22.20 -13.56
N ALA A 332 13.38 -21.46 -14.66
CA ALA A 332 14.50 -21.64 -15.59
C ALA A 332 15.85 -21.40 -14.90
N TRP A 333 15.96 -20.35 -14.09
CA TRP A 333 17.17 -20.04 -13.34
C TRP A 333 17.49 -21.12 -12.29
N LEU A 334 16.49 -21.55 -11.51
CA LEU A 334 16.66 -22.60 -10.49
C LEU A 334 17.16 -23.90 -11.11
N LYS A 335 16.57 -24.31 -12.25
CA LYS A 335 17.00 -25.49 -13.00
C LYS A 335 18.45 -25.37 -13.49
N ALA A 336 18.84 -24.21 -14.01
CA ALA A 336 20.19 -23.96 -14.49
C ALA A 336 21.26 -23.99 -13.37
N HIS A 337 20.85 -23.70 -12.12
CA HIS A 337 21.74 -23.62 -10.97
C HIS A 337 21.65 -24.85 -10.04
N GLY A 338 21.00 -25.93 -10.47
CA GLY A 338 20.94 -27.18 -9.72
C GLY A 338 19.98 -27.18 -8.52
N TYR A 339 19.06 -26.22 -8.46
CA TYR A 339 18.00 -26.15 -7.44
C TYR A 339 16.67 -26.76 -7.89
N GLY A 340 16.63 -27.34 -9.09
CA GLY A 340 15.43 -28.01 -9.60
C GLY A 340 15.23 -29.37 -8.95
N GLU A 341 14.20 -29.49 -8.11
CA GLU A 341 13.47 -30.75 -7.90
C GLU A 341 12.16 -30.71 -8.67
#